data_AF-A0A0V8S9P2-F1
#
_entry.id   AF-A0A0V8S9P2-F1
#
_cell.length_a   1.000
_cell.length_b   1.000
_cell.length_c   1.000
_cell.angle_alpha   90.00
_cell.angle_beta   90.00
_cell.angle_gamma   90.00
#
_symmetry.space_group_name_H-M   'P 1'
#
loop_
_entity.id
_entity.type
_entity.pdbx_description
1 polymer ?
#
loop_
_entity_poly.entity_id
_entity_poly.type
_entity_poly.pdbx_seq_one_letter_code
_entity_poly.pdbx_strand_id
1 'polypeptide(L)'
;MLTDRTVERPGVTRRTVLAASTGAVAVGALAAAVGVQVARPRLPLDGTVLEALVGHAFVDTQTGARLVLSAVDGVTGRAATAERFALVLTADAPLPAATRTLRHPDGDLLVYLGPVGPDPRTLEAVVDRTGDRA
;
A
#
# COMPACT_ATOMS: atom_id res chain seq x y z
N MET A 1 -50.91 -70.77 5.12
CA MET A 1 -51.18 -69.41 4.64
C MET A 1 -49.85 -68.65 4.75
N LEU A 2 -49.06 -68.38 3.70
CA LEU A 2 -49.33 -67.54 2.51
C LEU A 2 -50.11 -66.28 2.94
N THR A 3 -49.63 -65.03 2.84
CA THR A 3 -48.78 -64.37 1.81
C THR A 3 -48.33 -63.00 2.38
N ASP A 4 -47.09 -62.57 2.13
CA ASP A 4 -46.69 -61.58 1.08
C ASP A 4 -47.06 -60.12 1.46
N ARG A 5 -46.11 -59.32 1.98
CA ARG A 5 -45.13 -58.42 1.32
C ARG A 5 -45.63 -56.97 1.19
N THR A 6 -44.78 -56.03 1.60
CA THR A 6 -44.22 -54.88 0.83
C THR A 6 -43.31 -54.11 1.82
N VAL A 7 -42.02 -54.45 1.97
CA VAL A 7 -40.83 -53.86 1.31
C VAL A 7 -40.85 -52.33 1.19
N GLU A 8 -40.05 -51.64 2.01
CA GLU A 8 -39.06 -50.67 1.51
C GLU A 8 -37.90 -50.47 2.51
N ARG A 9 -36.75 -50.11 1.95
CA ARG A 9 -35.39 -50.43 2.41
C ARG A 9 -34.87 -49.52 3.53
N PRO A 10 -33.94 -50.01 4.37
CA PRO A 10 -33.28 -49.20 5.38
C PRO A 10 -32.48 -48.08 4.71
N GLY A 11 -32.80 -46.83 5.07
CA GLY A 11 -32.05 -45.64 4.71
C GLY A 11 -30.60 -45.78 5.17
N VAL A 12 -29.73 -46.13 4.23
CA VAL A 12 -28.29 -46.12 4.40
C VAL A 12 -27.82 -44.68 4.24
N THR A 13 -27.42 -44.03 5.34
CA THR A 13 -26.50 -42.89 5.26
C THR A 13 -25.16 -43.35 5.85
N ARG A 14 -24.23 -43.71 4.95
CA ARG A 14 -22.84 -44.05 5.26
C ARG A 14 -22.17 -42.83 5.93
N ARG A 15 -21.50 -43.02 7.08
CA ARG A 15 -20.02 -43.02 7.25
C ARG A 15 -19.37 -41.78 6.62
N THR A 16 -18.64 -40.91 7.33
CA THR A 16 -17.29 -41.20 7.84
C THR A 16 -16.81 -40.08 8.80
N VAL A 17 -16.11 -40.51 9.85
CA VAL A 17 -15.27 -39.76 10.80
C VAL A 17 -14.14 -39.01 10.09
N LEU A 18 -13.76 -37.80 10.54
CA LEU A 18 -12.36 -37.43 10.80
C LEU A 18 -12.26 -36.07 11.50
N ALA A 19 -11.61 -36.09 12.67
CA ALA A 19 -10.95 -34.94 13.27
C ALA A 19 -9.70 -34.58 12.44
N ALA A 20 -9.41 -33.30 12.27
CA ALA A 20 -8.06 -32.71 12.35
C ALA A 20 -8.08 -31.23 11.97
N SER A 21 -7.46 -30.45 12.85
CA SER A 21 -6.77 -29.19 12.62
C SER A 21 -6.22 -28.97 11.20
N THR A 22 -6.32 -27.74 10.67
CA THR A 22 -5.21 -26.90 10.14
C THR A 22 -5.76 -25.82 9.22
N GLY A 23 -5.14 -24.63 9.25
CA GLY A 23 -5.28 -23.64 8.19
C GLY A 23 -5.54 -22.21 8.65
N ALA A 24 -4.67 -21.65 9.50
CA ALA A 24 -4.45 -20.21 9.45
C ALA A 24 -3.95 -19.92 8.03
N VAL A 25 -4.82 -19.32 7.23
CA VAL A 25 -4.59 -19.05 5.82
C VAL A 25 -3.42 -18.08 5.73
N ALA A 26 -2.33 -18.54 5.15
CA ALA A 26 -1.20 -17.71 4.78
C ALA A 26 -1.70 -16.55 3.91
N VAL A 27 -1.50 -15.31 4.36
CA VAL A 27 -1.65 -14.12 3.52
C VAL A 27 -0.43 -14.05 2.61
N GLY A 28 -0.38 -14.96 1.64
CA GLY A 28 0.54 -14.96 0.53
C GLY A 28 -0.22 -14.61 -0.74
N ALA A 29 -0.53 -13.33 -0.94
CA ALA A 29 -1.04 -12.86 -2.22
C ALA A 29 0.15 -12.56 -3.16
N LEU A 30 0.76 -13.63 -3.68
CA LEU A 30 1.53 -13.58 -4.92
C LEU A 30 0.53 -13.45 -6.08
N ALA A 31 0.19 -12.21 -6.44
CA ALA A 31 -0.52 -11.93 -7.68
C ALA A 31 0.51 -11.60 -8.76
N ALA A 32 0.88 -12.61 -9.54
CA ALA A 32 1.61 -12.43 -10.80
C ALA A 32 0.80 -12.97 -11.96
N ALA A 33 0.69 -12.12 -13.00
CA ALA A 33 0.46 -12.43 -14.41
C ALA A 33 -0.98 -12.63 -14.94
N VAL A 34 -1.64 -11.52 -15.27
CA VAL A 34 -2.21 -11.27 -16.62
C VAL A 34 -2.05 -9.76 -16.90
N GLY A 35 -1.46 -9.42 -18.05
CA GLY A 35 -1.01 -8.08 -18.45
C GLY A 35 -2.09 -7.02 -18.68
N VAL A 36 -2.86 -6.70 -17.65
CA VAL A 36 -3.48 -5.38 -17.52
C VAL A 36 -2.72 -4.69 -16.39
N GLN A 37 -1.74 -3.87 -16.75
CA GLN A 37 -1.28 -2.83 -15.83
C GLN A 37 -2.50 -1.95 -15.59
N VAL A 38 -3.28 -2.27 -14.55
CA VAL A 38 -4.37 -1.41 -14.10
C VAL A 38 -3.67 -0.12 -13.71
N ALA A 39 -3.81 0.90 -14.57
CA ALA A 39 -3.21 2.19 -14.33
C ALA A 39 -3.71 2.67 -12.97
N ARG A 40 -2.82 2.70 -11.99
CA ARG A 40 -3.17 3.20 -10.67
C ARG A 40 -3.41 4.70 -10.77
N PRO A 41 -4.42 5.24 -10.06
CA PRO A 41 -4.60 6.67 -9.99
C PRO A 41 -3.35 7.32 -9.39
N ARG A 42 -3.02 8.53 -9.87
CA ARG A 42 -1.99 9.34 -9.22
C ARG A 42 -2.60 10.06 -8.04
N LEU A 43 -1.97 9.97 -6.88
CA LEU A 43 -2.35 10.76 -5.73
C LEU A 43 -2.13 12.25 -6.05
N PRO A 44 -3.12 13.11 -5.79
CA PRO A 44 -2.95 14.53 -6.00
C PRO A 44 -1.91 15.08 -5.02
N LEU A 45 -1.05 15.97 -5.51
CA LEU A 45 -0.09 16.72 -4.70
C LEU A 45 -0.80 17.87 -3.98
N ASP A 46 -1.75 17.53 -3.11
CA ASP A 46 -2.48 18.46 -2.26
C ASP A 46 -2.06 18.27 -0.80
N GLY A 47 -1.70 19.36 -0.12
CA GLY A 47 -1.25 19.32 1.27
C GLY A 47 -2.26 18.64 2.20
N THR A 48 -3.55 18.91 2.02
CA THR A 48 -4.61 18.33 2.87
C THR A 48 -4.73 16.81 2.67
N VAL A 49 -4.65 16.36 1.42
CA VAL A 49 -4.71 14.92 1.09
C VAL A 49 -3.48 14.21 1.64
N LEU A 50 -2.30 14.84 1.56
CA LEU A 50 -1.04 14.26 2.04
C LEU A 50 -0.93 14.31 3.57
N GLU A 51 -1.48 15.33 4.23
CA GLU A 51 -1.59 15.41 5.69
C GLU A 51 -2.42 14.24 6.24
N ALA A 52 -3.51 13.88 5.56
CA ALA A 52 -4.32 12.72 5.93
C ALA A 52 -3.57 11.38 5.79
N LEU A 53 -2.45 11.35 5.04
CA LEU A 53 -1.61 10.17 4.84
C LEU A 53 -0.37 10.17 5.76
N VAL A 54 -0.24 11.11 6.70
CA VAL A 54 0.83 11.07 7.70
C VAL A 54 0.71 9.81 8.55
N GLY A 55 1.84 9.11 8.72
CA GLY A 55 1.93 7.79 9.34
C GLY A 55 1.71 6.62 8.38
N HIS A 56 1.24 6.87 7.15
CA HIS A 56 1.07 5.82 6.15
C HIS A 56 2.39 5.45 5.49
N ALA A 57 2.46 4.18 5.06
CA ALA A 57 3.61 3.61 4.40
C ALA A 57 3.43 3.59 2.88
N PHE A 58 4.46 4.01 2.18
CA PHE A 58 4.63 3.93 0.74
C PHE A 58 5.75 2.94 0.42
N VAL A 59 5.69 2.36 -0.78
CA VAL A 59 6.74 1.48 -1.30
C VAL A 59 7.37 2.13 -2.52
N ASP A 60 8.68 2.34 -2.49
CA ASP A 60 9.40 2.80 -3.67
C ASP A 60 9.40 1.70 -4.75
N THR A 61 8.84 2.02 -5.91
CA THR A 61 8.76 1.08 -7.04
C THR A 61 10.10 0.72 -7.68
N GLN A 62 11.15 1.54 -7.51
CA GLN A 62 12.47 1.28 -8.07
C GLN A 62 13.33 0.40 -7.15
N THR A 63 13.25 0.61 -5.84
CA THR A 63 14.12 -0.07 -4.87
C THR A 63 13.40 -1.10 -4.00
N GLY A 64 12.06 -1.04 -3.92
CA GLY A 64 11.26 -1.82 -2.99
C GLY A 64 11.33 -1.34 -1.54
N ALA A 65 12.06 -0.24 -1.27
CA ALA A 65 12.20 0.31 0.07
C ALA A 65 10.86 0.78 0.63
N ARG A 66 10.66 0.62 1.94
CA ARG A 66 9.49 1.15 2.64
C ARG A 66 9.81 2.55 3.14
N LEU A 67 8.93 3.49 2.80
CA LEU A 67 8.99 4.88 3.25
C LEU A 67 7.73 5.20 4.05
N VAL A 68 7.88 5.79 5.23
CA VAL A 68 6.74 6.30 6.02
C VAL A 68 6.69 7.81 5.86
N LEU A 69 5.52 8.35 5.50
CA LEU A 69 5.31 9.79 5.52
C LEU A 69 5.21 10.25 6.98
N SER A 70 6.23 10.94 7.46
CA SER A 70 6.37 11.32 8.87
C SER A 70 5.74 12.68 9.15
N ALA A 71 5.81 13.60 8.19
CA ALA A 71 5.20 14.92 8.31
C ALA A 71 4.94 15.56 6.94
N VAL A 72 3.98 16.48 6.91
CA VAL A 72 3.82 17.48 5.85
C VAL A 72 4.12 18.84 6.49
N ASP A 73 5.29 19.37 6.20
CA ASP A 73 5.78 20.61 6.80
C ASP A 73 5.72 21.77 5.82
N GLY A 74 5.78 22.98 6.34
CA GLY A 74 5.98 24.15 5.49
C GLY A 74 7.45 24.39 5.19
N VAL A 75 7.70 25.05 4.07
CA VAL A 75 9.06 25.23 3.57
C VAL A 75 9.77 26.34 4.37
N THR A 76 10.90 26.00 4.99
CA THR A 76 11.84 26.97 5.61
C THR A 76 11.17 27.93 6.61
N GLY A 77 10.48 27.37 7.62
CA GLY A 77 9.86 28.15 8.70
C GLY A 77 8.59 28.89 8.32
N ARG A 78 8.05 28.66 7.13
CA ARG A 78 6.68 29.04 6.75
C ARG A 78 5.74 27.88 7.07
N ALA A 79 4.44 28.17 7.23
CA ALA A 79 3.42 27.13 7.31
C ALA A 79 3.24 26.45 5.94
N ALA A 80 2.83 25.17 5.94
CA ALA A 80 2.43 24.48 4.73
C ALA A 80 1.23 25.19 4.10
N THR A 81 1.25 25.37 2.78
CA THR A 81 0.08 25.84 2.02
C THR A 81 -0.25 24.81 0.94
N ALA A 82 -1.42 24.92 0.31
CA ALA A 82 -1.75 24.06 -0.82
C ALA A 82 -0.68 24.16 -1.92
N GLU A 83 -0.14 25.35 -2.18
CA GLU A 83 0.80 25.60 -3.26
C GLU A 83 2.25 25.28 -2.89
N ARG A 84 2.59 25.27 -1.60
CA ARG A 84 3.98 25.12 -1.15
C ARG A 84 4.08 24.37 0.19
N PHE A 85 4.66 23.18 0.15
CA PHE A 85 4.88 22.33 1.32
C PHE A 85 6.05 21.37 1.08
N ALA A 86 6.54 20.76 2.15
CA ALA A 86 7.56 19.74 2.13
C ALA A 86 7.01 18.43 2.71
N LEU A 87 7.37 17.30 2.11
CA LEU A 87 7.06 15.97 2.63
C LEU A 87 8.30 15.43 3.30
N VAL A 88 8.19 15.05 4.58
CA VAL A 88 9.26 14.38 5.31
C VAL A 88 8.97 12.89 5.33
N LEU A 89 9.85 12.10 4.72
CA LEU A 89 9.72 10.65 4.67
C LEU A 89 10.89 9.99 5.39
N THR A 90 10.59 8.91 6.10
CA THR A 90 11.61 8.06 6.74
C THR A 90 11.67 6.73 6.01
N ALA A 91 12.83 6.43 5.42
CA ALA A 91 13.10 5.18 4.73
C ALA A 91 13.70 4.12 5.68
N ASP A 92 13.40 2.84 5.42
CA ASP A 92 14.01 1.71 6.13
C ASP A 92 15.48 1.47 5.75
N ALA A 93 15.88 1.94 4.56
CA ALA A 93 17.25 1.92 4.06
C ALA A 93 17.67 3.30 3.52
N PRO A 94 18.98 3.63 3.52
CA PRO A 94 19.48 4.83 2.87
C PRO A 94 19.12 4.87 1.40
N LEU A 95 18.65 6.03 0.90
CA LEU A 95 18.28 6.20 -0.51
C LEU A 95 19.00 7.40 -1.13
N PRO A 96 19.60 7.27 -2.33
CA PRO A 96 20.17 8.41 -3.04
C PRO A 96 19.08 9.35 -3.54
N ALA A 97 19.46 10.62 -3.74
CA ALA A 97 18.55 11.64 -4.25
C ALA A 97 18.10 11.31 -5.68
N ALA A 98 16.79 11.18 -5.90
CA ALA A 98 16.22 10.82 -7.20
C ALA A 98 14.72 11.11 -7.27
N THR A 99 14.21 11.30 -8.49
CA THR A 99 12.77 11.21 -8.77
C THR A 99 12.31 9.77 -8.66
N ARG A 100 11.32 9.53 -7.79
CA ARG A 100 10.82 8.20 -7.46
C ARG A 100 9.31 8.15 -7.52
N THR A 101 8.79 6.99 -7.90
CA THR A 101 7.36 6.67 -7.79
C THR A 101 7.16 5.85 -6.53
N LEU A 102 6.43 6.44 -5.59
CA LEU A 102 6.03 5.87 -4.31
C LEU A 102 4.63 5.27 -4.43
N ARG A 103 4.50 3.99 -4.13
CA ARG A 103 3.26 3.23 -4.29
C ARG A 103 2.48 3.18 -2.98
N HIS A 104 1.20 3.55 -3.04
CA HIS A 104 0.22 3.43 -1.96
C HIS A 104 -1.03 2.67 -2.47
N PRO A 105 -1.85 2.05 -1.59
CA PRO A 105 -3.14 1.48 -2.00
C PRO A 105 -4.06 2.48 -2.71
N ASP A 106 -4.08 3.74 -2.26
CA ASP A 106 -4.95 4.79 -2.81
C ASP A 106 -4.42 5.41 -4.12
N GLY A 107 -3.17 5.12 -4.49
CA GLY A 107 -2.58 5.63 -5.71
C GLY A 107 -1.05 5.70 -5.66
N ASP A 108 -0.47 6.11 -6.77
CA ASP A 108 0.98 6.32 -6.89
C ASP A 108 1.30 7.81 -6.73
N LEU A 109 2.37 8.10 -5.99
CA LEU A 109 2.89 9.44 -5.73
C LEU A 109 4.25 9.59 -6.42
N LEU A 110 4.38 10.55 -7.34
CA LEU A 110 5.62 10.83 -8.05
C LEU A 110 6.28 12.08 -7.46
N VAL A 111 7.45 11.92 -6.85
CA VAL A 111 8.16 13.01 -6.14
C VAL A 111 9.66 12.91 -6.33
N TYR A 112 10.36 14.04 -6.27
CA TYR A 112 11.81 14.06 -6.11
C TYR A 112 12.16 13.96 -4.63
N LEU A 113 12.87 12.89 -4.25
CA LEU A 113 13.32 12.67 -2.88
C LEU A 113 14.80 13.00 -2.77
N GLY A 114 15.18 13.84 -1.81
CA GLY A 114 16.57 14.11 -1.45
C GLY A 114 16.82 13.87 0.05
N PRO A 115 18.00 13.38 0.45
CA PRO A 115 18.34 13.24 1.86
C PRO A 115 18.42 14.61 2.54
N VAL A 116 17.94 14.68 3.78
CA VAL A 116 17.95 15.90 4.59
C VAL A 116 18.68 15.67 5.89
N GLY A 117 19.72 16.49 6.08
CA GLY A 117 20.61 16.38 7.22
C GLY A 117 21.57 15.20 7.13
N PRO A 118 22.17 14.79 8.25
CA PRO A 118 23.22 13.77 8.28
C PRO A 118 22.70 12.33 8.16
N ASP A 119 21.41 12.09 8.38
CA ASP A 119 20.80 10.76 8.25
C ASP A 119 20.26 10.56 6.82
N PRO A 120 20.89 9.69 6.00
CA PRO A 120 20.47 9.45 4.63
C PRO A 120 19.13 8.70 4.50
N ARG A 121 18.49 8.32 5.62
CA ARG A 121 17.15 7.73 5.64
C ARG A 121 16.04 8.77 5.80
N THR A 122 16.38 9.96 6.29
CA THR A 122 15.43 11.07 6.37
C THR A 122 15.46 11.80 5.05
N LEU A 123 14.34 11.76 4.33
CA LEU A 123 14.20 12.28 2.98
C LEU A 123 13.18 13.41 2.98
N GLU A 124 13.43 14.42 2.17
CA GLU A 124 12.49 15.50 1.91
C GLU A 124 12.13 15.56 0.43
N ALA A 125 10.85 15.78 0.16
CA ALA A 125 10.37 16.22 -1.15
C ALA A 125 9.73 17.60 -1.00
N VAL A 126 10.32 18.62 -1.64
CA VAL A 126 9.75 19.97 -1.67
C VAL A 126 8.80 20.08 -2.85
N VAL A 127 7.54 20.42 -2.57
CA VAL A 127 6.51 20.71 -3.56
C VAL A 127 6.33 22.22 -3.61
N ASP A 128 6.67 22.82 -4.75
CA ASP A 128 6.48 24.24 -5.02
C ASP A 128 5.74 24.44 -6.34
N ARG A 129 4.43 24.67 -6.27
CA ARG A 129 3.55 24.91 -7.42
C ARG A 129 3.45 26.39 -7.79
N THR A 130 4.06 27.28 -7.00
CA THR A 130 3.99 28.72 -7.24
C THR A 130 4.78 29.16 -8.48
N GLY A 131 5.73 28.35 -8.93
CA GLY A 131 6.50 28.55 -10.16
C GLY A 131 5.82 28.09 -11.45
N ASP A 132 4.68 27.39 -11.38
CA ASP A 132 4.01 26.78 -12.55
C ASP A 132 3.05 27.77 -13.27
N ARG A 133 3.19 29.08 -12.99
CA ARG A 133 2.62 30.15 -13.81
C ARG A 133 3.68 30.65 -14.79
N ALA A 134 3.85 29.92 -15.89
CA ALA A 134 4.49 30.42 -17.10
C ALA A 134 3.50 30.35 -18.27
#